data_AF-A0A661ZZY4-F1
#
_entry.id   AF-A0A661ZZY4-F1
#
_cell.length_a   1.000
_cell.length_b   1.000
_cell.length_c   1.000
_cell.angle_alpha   90.00
_cell.angle_beta   90.00
_cell.angle_gamma   90.00
#
_symmetry.space_group_name_H-M   'P 1'
#
loop_
_entity.id
_entity.type
_entity.pdbx_description
1 polymer ?
#
loop_
_entity_poly.entity_id
_entity_poly.type
_entity_poly.pdbx_seq_one_letter_code
_entity_poly.pdbx_strand_id
1 'polypeptide(L)'
;MEKSFTQNDLILFAYNETDKTENEKLFESMKTNAELKENYKTILFMKYNVDSVLVSPEKRITNNIMNYSRALWAFQSHTSGSFNVLMN
;
A
#
# COMPACT_ATOMS: atom_id res chain seq x y z
N MET A 1 18.42 -19.85 -23.23
CA MET A 1 17.80 -20.29 -21.96
C MET A 1 16.55 -19.47 -21.78
N GLU A 2 15.38 -20.12 -21.72
CA GLU A 2 14.15 -19.44 -21.31
C GLU A 2 14.26 -19.14 -19.80
N LYS A 3 14.06 -17.88 -19.41
CA LYS A 3 13.98 -17.48 -18.00
C LYS A 3 12.74 -18.16 -17.43
N SER A 4 12.91 -19.11 -16.52
CA SER A 4 11.79 -19.68 -15.76
C SER A 4 11.27 -18.62 -14.77
N PHE A 5 9.97 -18.37 -14.78
CA PHE A 5 9.35 -17.46 -13.83
C PHE A 5 9.26 -18.11 -12.45
N THR A 6 9.70 -17.36 -11.44
CA THR A 6 9.68 -17.76 -10.04
C THR A 6 8.44 -17.25 -9.33
N GLN A 7 8.18 -17.77 -8.13
CA GLN A 7 7.12 -17.24 -7.27
C GLN A 7 7.32 -15.75 -6.93
N ASN A 8 8.59 -15.31 -6.79
CA ASN A 8 8.89 -13.90 -6.54
C ASN A 8 8.47 -13.01 -7.72
N ASP A 9 8.69 -13.46 -8.95
CA ASP A 9 8.25 -12.73 -10.15
C ASP A 9 6.72 -12.56 -10.18
N LEU A 10 5.97 -13.59 -9.76
CA LEU A 10 4.51 -13.52 -9.65
C LEU A 10 4.04 -12.55 -8.56
N ILE A 11 4.77 -12.46 -7.44
CA ILE A 11 4.46 -11.51 -6.36
C ILE A 11 4.69 -10.08 -6.86
N LEU A 12 5.85 -9.79 -7.45
CA LEU A 12 6.15 -8.46 -8.01
C LEU A 12 5.11 -8.08 -9.07
N PHE A 13 4.73 -9.03 -9.92
CA PHE A 13 3.67 -8.83 -10.90
C PHE A 13 2.31 -8.51 -10.25
N ALA A 14 1.93 -9.18 -9.17
CA ALA A 14 0.69 -8.91 -8.44
C ALA A 14 0.64 -7.50 -7.80
N TYR A 15 1.80 -6.91 -7.51
CA TYR A 15 1.93 -5.55 -6.96
C TYR A 15 2.26 -4.49 -8.01
N ASN A 16 2.28 -4.84 -9.30
CA ASN A 16 2.70 -3.96 -10.42
C ASN A 16 4.13 -3.43 -10.29
N GLU A 17 5.04 -4.22 -9.72
CA GLU A 17 6.46 -3.86 -9.50
C GLU A 17 7.39 -4.43 -10.59
N THR A 18 6.81 -4.93 -11.69
CA THR A 18 7.50 -5.48 -12.86
C THR A 18 7.44 -4.53 -14.05
N ASP A 19 8.44 -4.62 -14.93
CA ASP A 19 8.44 -3.81 -16.16
C ASP A 19 7.43 -4.32 -17.20
N LYS A 20 7.13 -3.49 -18.21
CA LYS A 20 6.14 -3.82 -19.24
C LYS A 20 6.50 -5.08 -20.04
N THR A 21 7.78 -5.29 -20.32
CA THR A 21 8.27 -6.42 -21.09
C THR A 21 8.19 -7.72 -20.29
N GLU A 22 8.46 -7.66 -18.99
CA GLU A 22 8.28 -8.77 -18.06
C GLU A 22 6.79 -9.11 -17.89
N ASN A 23 5.93 -8.11 -17.80
CA ASN A 23 4.47 -8.29 -17.73
C ASN A 23 3.94 -9.08 -18.93
N GLU A 24 4.33 -8.70 -20.14
CA GLU A 24 3.91 -9.37 -21.37
C GLU A 24 4.38 -10.83 -21.38
N LYS A 25 5.65 -11.09 -21.02
CA LYS A 25 6.19 -12.46 -20.96
C LYS A 25 5.50 -13.32 -19.91
N LEU A 26 5.27 -12.77 -18.71
CA LEU A 26 4.53 -13.45 -17.63
C LEU A 26 3.12 -13.80 -18.07
N PHE A 27 2.45 -12.88 -18.74
CA PHE A 27 1.09 -13.08 -19.22
C PHE A 27 1.03 -14.18 -20.28
N GLU A 28 1.96 -14.20 -21.24
CA GLU A 28 2.05 -15.28 -22.22
C GLU A 28 2.37 -16.63 -21.56
N SER A 29 3.30 -16.68 -20.60
CA SER A 29 3.61 -17.91 -19.88
C SER A 29 2.43 -18.44 -19.06
N MET A 30 1.58 -17.57 -18.50
CA MET A 30 0.36 -18.00 -17.80
C MET A 30 -0.74 -18.55 -18.72
N LYS A 31 -0.70 -18.26 -20.03
CA LYS A 31 -1.65 -18.87 -20.98
C LYS A 31 -1.33 -20.33 -21.24
N THR A 32 -0.05 -20.69 -21.26
CA THR A 32 0.43 -22.03 -21.60
C THR A 32 0.74 -22.88 -20.37
N ASN A 33 1.07 -22.25 -19.24
CA ASN A 33 1.39 -22.93 -17.98
C ASN A 33 0.25 -22.77 -16.95
N ALA A 34 -0.57 -23.82 -16.81
CA ALA A 34 -1.69 -23.85 -15.88
C ALA A 34 -1.28 -23.79 -14.40
N GLU A 35 -0.15 -24.40 -14.03
CA GLU A 35 0.38 -24.37 -12.67
C GLU A 35 0.80 -22.94 -12.29
N LEU A 36 1.52 -22.26 -13.18
CA LEU A 36 1.93 -20.87 -12.97
C LEU A 36 0.73 -19.94 -12.79
N LYS A 37 -0.32 -20.15 -13.60
CA LYS A 37 -1.58 -19.42 -13.50
C LYS A 37 -2.28 -19.66 -12.16
N GLU A 38 -2.29 -20.90 -11.67
CA GLU A 38 -2.90 -21.22 -10.38
C GLU A 38 -2.13 -20.59 -9.22
N ASN A 39 -0.80 -20.67 -9.25
CA ASN A 39 0.06 -20.01 -8.26
C ASN A 39 -0.20 -18.49 -8.22
N TYR A 40 -0.37 -17.86 -9.39
CA TYR A 40 -0.72 -16.44 -9.46
C TYR A 40 -2.09 -16.13 -8.83
N LYS A 41 -3.11 -16.96 -9.06
CA LYS A 41 -4.41 -16.81 -8.39
C LYS A 41 -4.30 -16.92 -6.87
N THR A 42 -3.49 -17.85 -6.37
CA THR A 42 -3.24 -18.00 -4.93
C THR A 42 -2.64 -16.71 -4.35
N ILE A 43 -1.67 -16.12 -5.05
CA ILE A 43 -1.07 -14.84 -4.66
C ILE A 43 -2.11 -13.72 -4.65
N LEU A 44 -2.95 -13.61 -5.68
CA LEU A 44 -4.02 -12.61 -5.73
C LEU A 44 -5.03 -12.77 -4.59
N PHE A 45 -5.38 -14.01 -4.24
CA PHE A 45 -6.25 -14.30 -3.10
C PHE A 45 -5.58 -13.88 -1.78
N MET A 46 -4.30 -14.20 -1.58
CA MET A 46 -3.56 -13.76 -0.39
C MET A 46 -3.49 -12.23 -0.30
N LYS A 47 -3.18 -11.55 -1.41
CA LYS A 47 -3.17 -10.09 -1.51
C LYS A 47 -4.51 -9.49 -1.09
N TYR A 48 -5.61 -10.01 -1.64
CA TYR A 48 -6.96 -9.57 -1.26
C TYR A 48 -7.21 -9.71 0.25
N ASN A 49 -6.82 -10.84 0.84
CA ASN A 49 -7.01 -11.05 2.28
C ASN A 49 -6.19 -10.07 3.11
N VAL A 50 -4.93 -9.81 2.73
CA VAL A 50 -4.09 -8.82 3.42
C VAL A 50 -4.67 -7.41 3.29
N ASP A 51 -5.09 -7.01 2.08
CA ASP A 51 -5.70 -5.71 1.81
C ASP A 51 -7.04 -5.53 2.54
N SER A 52 -7.77 -6.63 2.79
CA SER A 52 -9.04 -6.61 3.52
C SER A 52 -8.87 -6.38 5.03
N VAL A 53 -7.66 -6.54 5.57
CA VAL A 53 -7.39 -6.23 6.97
C VAL A 53 -7.39 -4.71 7.14
N LEU A 54 -8.53 -4.19 7.60
CA LEU A 54 -8.67 -2.79 8.00
C LEU A 54 -7.84 -2.54 9.26
N VAL A 55 -6.59 -2.13 9.08
CA VAL A 55 -5.75 -1.60 10.14
C VAL A 55 -6.02 -0.10 10.26
N SER A 56 -6.42 0.33 11.46
CA SER A 56 -6.48 1.75 11.79
C SER A 56 -5.38 2.08 12.80
N PRO A 57 -4.75 3.26 12.70
CA PRO A 57 -3.84 3.72 13.74
C PRO A 57 -4.58 3.85 15.07
N GLU A 58 -3.87 3.63 16.18
CA GLU A 58 -4.40 3.83 17.53
C GLU A 58 -4.99 5.24 17.66
N LYS A 59 -6.16 5.39 18.30
CA LYS A 59 -6.85 6.68 18.47
C LYS A 59 -5.95 7.75 19.11
N ARG A 60 -5.03 7.34 19.98
CA ARG A 60 -4.01 8.22 20.57
C ARG A 60 -3.12 8.86 19.52
N ILE A 61 -2.67 8.11 18.51
CA ILE A 61 -1.80 8.61 17.46
C ILE A 61 -2.54 9.59 16.55
N THR A 62 -3.77 9.27 16.16
CA THR A 62 -4.59 10.19 15.35
C THR A 62 -4.89 11.48 16.09
N ASN A 63 -5.18 11.40 17.39
CA ASN A 63 -5.35 12.58 18.24
C ASN A 63 -4.06 13.41 18.35
N ASN A 64 -2.90 12.77 18.51
CA ASN A 64 -1.62 13.47 18.57
C ASN A 64 -1.34 14.26 17.28
N ILE A 65 -1.56 13.65 16.11
CA ILE A 65 -1.38 14.31 14.81
C ILE A 65 -2.36 15.48 14.66
N MET A 66 -3.63 15.28 15.03
CA MET A 66 -4.66 16.32 14.95
C MET A 66 -4.35 17.49 15.89
N ASN A 67 -3.95 17.21 17.12
CA ASN A 67 -3.58 18.22 18.11
C ASN A 67 -2.35 19.01 17.68
N TYR A 68 -1.33 18.32 17.15
CA TYR A 68 -0.16 18.98 16.59
C TYR A 68 -0.53 19.90 15.41
N SER A 69 -1.34 19.41 14.48
CA SER A 69 -1.79 20.19 13.31
C SER A 69 -2.56 21.45 13.72
N ARG A 70 -3.44 21.33 14.74
CA ARG A 70 -4.18 22.45 15.32
C ARG A 70 -3.27 23.45 16.02
N ALA A 71 -2.30 22.96 16.81
CA ALA A 71 -1.34 23.81 17.50
C ALA A 71 -0.44 24.57 16.51
N LEU A 72 0.02 23.91 15.44
CA LEU A 72 0.79 24.54 14.37
C LEU A 72 -0.04 25.62 13.66
N TRP A 73 -1.30 25.32 13.32
CA TRP A 73 -2.21 26.29 12.72
C TRP A 73 -2.47 27.47 13.66
N ALA A 74 -2.73 27.22 14.94
CA ALA A 74 -2.92 28.25 15.96
C ALA A 74 -1.66 29.11 16.12
N PHE A 75 -0.47 28.51 16.12
CA PHE A 75 0.78 29.25 16.19
C PHE A 75 0.98 30.17 14.97
N GLN A 76 0.72 29.66 13.76
CA GLN A 76 0.79 30.43 12.51
C GLN A 76 -0.29 31.51 12.44
N SER A 77 -1.48 31.27 12.99
CA SER A 77 -2.53 32.28 13.09
C SER A 77 -2.30 33.27 14.24
N HIS A 78 -1.58 32.88 15.31
CA HIS A 78 -1.20 33.74 16.44
C HIS A 78 0.06 34.58 16.21
N THR A 79 0.80 34.37 15.12
CA THR A 79 1.51 35.49 14.47
C THR A 79 0.57 36.65 14.08
N SER A 80 -0.75 36.49 14.23
CA SER A 80 -1.81 37.51 14.11
C SER A 80 -2.71 37.67 15.38
N GLY A 81 -2.39 37.04 16.53
CA GLY A 81 -3.02 37.30 17.85
C GLY A 81 -3.95 36.24 18.46
N SER A 82 -3.80 36.01 19.79
CA SER A 82 -4.74 35.39 20.78
C SER A 82 -4.67 33.88 21.17
N PHE A 83 -3.61 33.49 21.90
CA PHE A 83 -3.28 32.15 22.46
C PHE A 83 -4.33 31.42 23.35
N ASN A 84 -5.56 31.91 23.51
CA ASN A 84 -6.51 31.41 24.52
C ASN A 84 -7.37 30.19 24.09
N VAL A 85 -7.16 29.63 22.90
CA VAL A 85 -8.04 28.56 22.35
C VAL A 85 -7.52 27.13 22.65
N LEU A 86 -6.32 26.98 23.22
CA LEU A 86 -5.67 25.66 23.35
C LEU A 86 -5.93 24.91 24.67
N MET A 87 -6.86 25.37 25.53
CA MET A 87 -7.10 24.76 26.87
C MET A 87 -8.57 24.48 27.16
N ASN A 88 -9.31 23.89 26.22
CA ASN A 88 -10.56 23.15 26.50
C ASN A 88 -10.74 21.98 25.52
#